data_AF-A0A1I6RMQ4-F1
#
_entry.id   AF-A0A1I6RMQ4-F1
#
_cell.length_a   1.000
_cell.length_b   1.000
_cell.length_c   1.000
_cell.angle_alpha   90.00
_cell.angle_beta   90.00
_cell.angle_gamma   90.00
#
_symmetry.space_group_name_H-M   'P 1'
#
loop_
_entity.id
_entity.type
_entity.pdbx_description
1 polymer ?
#
loop_
_entity_poly.entity_id
_entity_poly.type
_entity_poly.pdbx_seq_one_letter_code
_entity_poly.pdbx_strand_id
1 'polypeptide(L)'
;MKKSSKKVRNILILPCICSMAFYMGSQVVTYTEASFLNQQKVEATLSTAMVFPKAIEKLTGEAKQHREAIFNHYNVINRAANGNETVAELEGKLVTWKQSREAITAEITALQTNYTEIDSYYNKAVEDAKKNKEGSAQEVLKYVQTGFTEIQSICSEVDKQAVLQKIDERIGALEKQINEEKQKQANNVQNISPVQPSKQEEKKQENHTNEEQLKENQPVTAAPAQPEGNKEDAVAETKQ
;
A
#
# COMPACT_ATOMS: atom_id res chain seq x y z
N MET A 1 -101.51 -18.63 -52.15
CA MET A 1 -100.02 -18.57 -52.04
C MET A 1 -99.66 -17.72 -50.83
N LYS A 2 -99.17 -18.33 -49.74
CA LYS A 2 -98.79 -17.61 -48.52
C LYS A 2 -97.47 -18.12 -47.95
N LYS A 3 -96.66 -17.14 -47.54
CA LYS A 3 -95.31 -17.17 -46.97
C LYS A 3 -95.25 -17.88 -45.62
N SER A 4 -94.06 -18.42 -45.29
CA SER A 4 -93.24 -18.17 -44.08
C SER A 4 -92.21 -19.32 -43.98
N SER A 5 -91.04 -19.27 -43.37
CA SER A 5 -90.30 -18.28 -42.57
C SER A 5 -88.83 -18.72 -42.63
N LYS A 6 -87.90 -17.85 -43.03
CA LYS A 6 -86.45 -18.09 -42.89
C LYS A 6 -86.06 -17.70 -41.46
N LYS A 7 -85.75 -18.67 -40.59
CA LYS A 7 -85.11 -18.39 -39.31
C LYS A 7 -84.28 -19.59 -38.82
N VAL A 8 -83.08 -19.26 -38.35
CA VAL A 8 -82.14 -20.07 -37.56
C VAL A 8 -81.34 -21.14 -38.30
N ARG A 9 -80.23 -20.75 -38.93
CA ARG A 9 -79.10 -21.69 -39.14
C ARG A 9 -77.72 -21.04 -39.33
N ASN A 10 -77.45 -19.90 -38.71
CA ASN A 10 -76.16 -19.20 -38.83
C ASN A 10 -75.44 -18.91 -37.49
N ILE A 11 -75.79 -19.57 -36.38
CA ILE A 11 -75.17 -19.29 -35.06
C ILE A 11 -74.11 -20.31 -34.62
N LEU A 12 -73.90 -21.41 -35.37
CA LEU A 12 -72.98 -22.49 -34.97
C LEU A 12 -71.71 -22.64 -35.83
N ILE A 13 -71.46 -21.72 -36.77
CA ILE A 13 -70.29 -21.80 -37.68
C ILE A 13 -69.22 -20.74 -37.33
N LEU A 14 -69.35 -20.02 -36.21
CA LEU A 14 -68.34 -19.03 -35.82
C LEU A 14 -67.25 -19.50 -34.83
N PRO A 15 -67.40 -20.55 -33.98
CA PRO A 15 -66.34 -20.90 -33.05
C PRO A 15 -65.25 -21.83 -33.64
N CYS A 16 -65.45 -22.36 -34.85
CA CYS A 16 -64.49 -23.32 -35.43
C CYS A 16 -63.36 -22.66 -36.24
N ILE A 17 -63.54 -21.41 -36.69
CA ILE A 17 -62.55 -20.71 -37.52
C ILE A 17 -61.41 -20.13 -36.66
N CYS A 18 -61.70 -19.70 -35.43
CA CYS A 18 -60.68 -19.18 -34.51
C CYS A 18 -59.72 -20.28 -34.02
N SER A 19 -60.21 -21.51 -33.85
CA SER A 19 -59.41 -22.65 -33.37
C SER A 19 -58.42 -23.17 -34.42
N MET A 20 -58.77 -23.08 -35.71
CA MET A 20 -57.87 -23.45 -36.81
C MET A 20 -56.77 -22.39 -37.03
N ALA A 21 -57.07 -21.11 -36.82
CA ALA A 21 -56.07 -20.04 -36.93
C ALA A 21 -54.99 -20.13 -35.82
N PHE A 22 -55.37 -20.52 -34.60
CA PHE A 22 -54.42 -20.76 -33.51
C PHE A 22 -53.56 -22.02 -33.74
N TYR A 23 -54.14 -23.09 -34.29
CA TYR A 23 -53.41 -24.34 -34.59
C TYR A 23 -52.47 -24.24 -35.80
N MET A 24 -52.81 -23.42 -36.80
CA MET A 24 -51.88 -23.07 -37.90
C MET A 24 -50.83 -22.04 -37.45
N GLY A 25 -51.19 -21.13 -36.54
CA GLY A 25 -50.26 -20.15 -35.95
C GLY A 25 -49.21 -20.80 -35.05
N SER A 26 -49.55 -21.84 -34.30
CA SER A 26 -48.60 -22.55 -33.42
C SER A 26 -47.53 -23.33 -34.18
N GLN A 27 -47.75 -23.67 -35.45
CA GLN A 27 -46.73 -24.29 -36.31
C GLN A 27 -45.79 -23.28 -36.97
N VAL A 28 -46.11 -21.97 -36.92
CA VAL A 28 -45.22 -20.89 -37.40
C VAL A 28 -44.32 -20.37 -36.28
N VAL A 29 -44.72 -20.51 -35.01
CA VAL A 29 -43.95 -20.02 -33.85
C VAL A 29 -42.90 -21.02 -33.36
N THR A 30 -42.95 -22.28 -33.80
CA THR A 30 -41.92 -23.29 -33.47
C THR A 30 -40.70 -23.25 -34.40
N TYR A 31 -40.68 -22.42 -35.44
CA TYR A 31 -39.51 -22.22 -36.31
C TYR A 31 -38.80 -20.87 -36.09
N THR A 32 -39.19 -20.11 -35.06
CA THR A 32 -38.31 -19.10 -34.47
C THR A 32 -37.61 -19.68 -33.25
N GLU A 33 -37.03 -20.89 -33.40
CA GLU A 33 -35.80 -21.14 -32.67
C GLU A 33 -34.86 -20.00 -33.05
N ALA A 34 -34.49 -19.18 -32.08
CA ALA A 34 -33.30 -18.36 -32.19
C ALA A 34 -32.13 -19.33 -32.40
N SER A 35 -31.93 -19.75 -33.65
CA SER A 35 -30.69 -20.35 -34.10
C SER A 35 -29.69 -19.21 -34.04
N PHE A 36 -29.15 -18.99 -32.84
CA PHE A 36 -27.80 -18.49 -32.72
C PHE A 36 -26.98 -19.47 -33.53
N LEU A 37 -26.68 -19.06 -34.77
CA LEU A 37 -25.71 -19.69 -35.65
C LEU A 37 -24.42 -19.83 -34.85
N ASN A 38 -24.29 -21.00 -34.24
CA ASN A 38 -23.13 -21.42 -33.49
C ASN A 38 -22.02 -21.76 -34.48
N GLN A 39 -21.54 -20.78 -35.25
CA GLN A 39 -20.25 -20.85 -35.95
C GLN A 39 -19.81 -19.60 -36.71
N GLN A 40 -20.26 -18.39 -36.36
CA GLN A 40 -19.20 -17.39 -36.25
C GLN A 40 -18.48 -17.75 -34.96
N LYS A 41 -17.41 -18.54 -35.09
CA LYS A 41 -16.25 -18.41 -34.22
C LYS A 41 -15.77 -16.96 -34.43
N VAL A 42 -16.55 -15.99 -33.96
CA VAL A 42 -16.00 -14.83 -33.32
C VAL A 42 -15.26 -15.52 -32.20
N GLU A 43 -14.00 -15.85 -32.47
CA GLU A 43 -13.01 -15.77 -31.44
C GLU A 43 -13.38 -14.45 -30.76
N ALA A 44 -14.08 -14.56 -29.64
CA ALA A 44 -14.02 -13.51 -28.67
C ALA A 44 -12.54 -13.55 -28.24
N THR A 45 -11.64 -13.08 -29.11
CA THR A 45 -10.75 -11.98 -28.77
C THR A 45 -11.66 -10.98 -28.10
N LEU A 46 -11.92 -11.29 -26.82
CA LEU A 46 -12.57 -10.50 -25.83
C LEU A 46 -11.90 -9.17 -26.05
N SER A 47 -12.64 -8.26 -26.69
CA SER A 47 -12.11 -7.04 -27.26
C SER A 47 -11.35 -6.35 -26.14
N THR A 48 -10.05 -6.60 -26.11
CA THR A 48 -9.18 -6.15 -25.03
C THR A 48 -8.92 -4.65 -25.23
N ALA A 49 -9.40 -4.12 -26.37
CA ALA A 49 -9.36 -2.76 -26.87
C ALA A 49 -10.09 -1.70 -26.01
N MET A 50 -10.96 -2.07 -25.07
CA MET A 50 -11.67 -1.07 -24.25
C MET A 50 -11.02 -0.82 -22.86
N VAL A 51 -9.85 -1.39 -22.61
CA VAL A 51 -9.15 -1.30 -21.30
C VAL A 51 -7.92 -0.37 -21.37
N PHE A 52 -7.54 0.12 -22.56
CA PHE A 52 -6.22 0.72 -22.78
C PHE A 52 -5.97 2.06 -22.08
N PRO A 53 -6.84 3.08 -22.07
CA PRO A 53 -6.48 4.35 -21.42
C PRO A 53 -6.27 4.22 -19.91
N LYS A 54 -7.26 3.64 -19.22
CA LYS A 54 -7.24 3.55 -17.75
C LYS A 54 -6.17 2.61 -17.22
N ALA A 55 -5.88 1.50 -17.91
CA ALA A 55 -4.84 0.58 -17.48
C ALA A 55 -3.45 1.22 -17.57
N ILE A 56 -3.17 1.93 -18.66
CA ILE A 56 -1.89 2.62 -18.86
C ILE A 56 -1.73 3.75 -17.84
N GLU A 57 -2.77 4.55 -17.61
CA GLU A 57 -2.79 5.59 -16.58
C GLU A 57 -2.54 5.01 -15.18
N LYS A 58 -3.19 3.90 -14.85
CA LYS A 58 -3.01 3.20 -13.57
C LYS A 58 -1.56 2.74 -13.41
N LEU A 59 -1.03 1.96 -14.35
CA LEU A 59 0.34 1.44 -14.28
C LEU A 59 1.39 2.56 -14.20
N THR A 60 1.17 3.64 -14.95
CA THR A 60 2.06 4.80 -14.94
C THR A 60 1.98 5.55 -13.60
N GLY A 61 0.78 5.70 -13.04
CA GLY A 61 0.57 6.27 -11.71
C GLY A 61 1.24 5.45 -10.61
N GLU A 62 1.02 4.14 -10.61
CA GLU A 62 1.64 3.21 -9.66
C GLU A 62 3.17 3.23 -9.79
N ALA A 63 3.71 3.22 -11.02
CA ALA A 63 5.16 3.32 -11.24
C ALA A 63 5.77 4.61 -10.64
N LYS A 64 5.08 5.76 -10.76
CA LYS A 64 5.49 7.01 -10.13
C LYS A 64 5.49 6.92 -8.61
N GLN A 65 4.46 6.30 -8.03
CA GLN A 65 4.36 6.09 -6.58
C GLN A 65 5.47 5.19 -6.06
N HIS A 66 5.75 4.06 -6.72
CA HIS A 66 6.86 3.17 -6.35
C HIS A 66 8.20 3.90 -6.41
N ARG A 67 8.44 4.69 -7.47
CA ARG A 67 9.64 5.52 -7.61
C ARG A 67 9.81 6.51 -6.44
N GLU A 68 8.73 7.20 -6.10
CA GLU A 68 8.73 8.15 -4.99
C GLU A 68 9.01 7.46 -3.65
N ALA A 69 8.36 6.33 -3.39
CA ALA A 69 8.58 5.52 -2.19
C ALA A 69 10.04 5.07 -2.08
N ILE A 70 10.62 4.53 -3.16
CA ILE A 70 12.03 4.10 -3.22
C ILE A 70 12.96 5.26 -2.86
N PHE A 71 12.79 6.43 -3.48
CA PHE A 71 13.67 7.56 -3.23
C PHE A 71 13.44 8.20 -1.85
N ASN A 72 12.23 8.17 -1.31
CA ASN A 72 11.96 8.64 0.04
C ASN A 72 12.71 7.80 1.08
N HIS A 73 12.58 6.47 1.01
CA HIS A 73 13.33 5.55 1.86
C HIS A 73 14.85 5.73 1.71
N TYR A 74 15.33 5.80 0.47
CA TYR A 74 16.75 6.00 0.19
C TYR A 74 17.29 7.32 0.75
N ASN A 75 16.57 8.42 0.56
CA ASN A 75 17.01 9.74 1.01
C ASN A 75 17.05 9.85 2.53
N VAL A 76 16.14 9.19 3.24
CA VAL A 76 16.17 9.12 4.71
C VAL A 76 17.47 8.49 5.19
N ILE A 77 17.88 7.35 4.61
CA ILE A 77 19.14 6.68 4.96
C ILE A 77 20.33 7.54 4.55
N ASN A 78 20.33 8.10 3.34
CA ASN A 78 21.49 8.83 2.81
C ASN A 78 21.76 10.16 3.53
N ARG A 79 20.72 10.82 4.05
CA ARG A 79 20.83 12.08 4.82
C ARG A 79 21.07 11.88 6.31
N ALA A 80 20.96 10.65 6.80
CA ALA A 80 21.21 10.36 8.20
C ALA A 80 22.65 10.74 8.55
N ALA A 81 22.80 11.68 9.48
CA ALA A 81 24.11 12.07 9.98
C ALA A 81 24.69 10.97 10.85
N ASN A 82 26.02 10.86 10.84
CA ASN A 82 26.76 10.10 11.83
C ASN A 82 27.06 11.06 12.99
N GLY A 83 26.45 10.83 14.15
CA GLY A 83 26.64 11.63 15.36
C GLY A 83 27.29 10.82 16.48
N ASN A 84 27.44 11.46 17.65
CA ASN A 84 27.79 10.79 18.90
C ASN A 84 26.58 10.01 19.44
N GLU A 85 26.15 8.99 18.70
CA GLU A 85 25.06 8.09 19.07
C GLU A 85 25.61 6.98 20.00
N THR A 86 24.82 6.56 20.97
CA THR A 86 25.13 5.39 21.81
C THR A 86 25.03 4.10 20.99
N VAL A 87 25.66 3.02 21.47
CA VAL A 87 25.58 1.70 20.81
C VAL A 87 24.13 1.24 20.63
N ALA A 88 23.27 1.45 21.64
CA ALA A 88 21.86 1.07 21.56
C ALA A 88 21.09 1.86 20.48
N GLU A 89 21.37 3.16 20.34
CA GLU A 89 20.76 4.00 19.29
C GLU A 89 21.24 3.58 17.89
N LEU A 90 22.54 3.27 17.74
CA LEU A 90 23.10 2.78 16.48
C LEU A 90 22.49 1.42 16.08
N GLU A 91 22.27 0.52 17.03
CA GLU A 91 21.60 -0.78 16.79
C GLU A 91 20.13 -0.59 16.37
N GLY A 92 19.40 0.32 17.03
CA GLY A 92 18.04 0.67 16.63
C GLY A 92 17.99 1.22 15.19
N LYS A 93 18.91 2.13 14.86
CA LYS A 93 19.07 2.69 13.51
C LYS A 93 19.39 1.60 12.47
N LEU A 94 20.24 0.63 12.82
CA LEU A 94 20.56 -0.50 11.95
C LEU A 94 19.32 -1.33 11.63
N VAL A 95 18.47 -1.61 12.62
CA VAL A 95 17.19 -2.33 12.41
C VAL A 95 16.29 -1.55 11.44
N THR A 96 16.12 -0.25 11.67
CA THR A 96 15.30 0.60 10.79
C THR A 96 15.85 0.65 9.36
N TRP A 97 17.18 0.72 9.18
CA TRP A 97 17.79 0.73 7.85
C TRP A 97 17.62 -0.59 7.11
N LYS A 98 17.72 -1.72 7.81
CA LYS A 98 17.45 -3.05 7.23
C LYS A 98 15.99 -3.19 6.80
N GLN A 99 15.05 -2.73 7.63
CA GLN A 99 13.63 -2.70 7.27
C GLN A 99 13.36 -1.81 6.04
N SER A 100 13.98 -0.63 6.00
CA SER A 100 13.84 0.28 4.86
C SER A 100 14.46 -0.29 3.58
N ARG A 101 15.52 -1.08 3.67
CA ARG A 101 16.10 -1.81 2.53
C ARG A 101 15.14 -2.86 1.99
N GLU A 102 14.48 -3.62 2.87
CA GLU A 102 13.46 -4.59 2.47
C GLU A 102 12.27 -3.90 1.80
N ALA A 103 11.79 -2.78 2.36
CA ALA A 103 10.75 -1.97 1.75
C ALA A 103 11.12 -1.52 0.33
N ILE A 104 12.34 -0.97 0.13
CA ILE A 104 12.81 -0.59 -1.21
C ILE A 104 12.85 -1.79 -2.16
N THR A 105 13.26 -2.96 -1.68
CA THR A 105 13.31 -4.18 -2.50
C THR A 105 11.90 -4.58 -2.96
N ALA A 106 10.91 -4.49 -2.08
CA ALA A 106 9.51 -4.75 -2.42
C ALA A 106 8.98 -3.74 -3.45
N GLU A 107 9.27 -2.45 -3.27
CA GLU A 107 8.88 -1.39 -4.21
C GLU A 107 9.52 -1.56 -5.60
N ILE A 108 10.81 -1.94 -5.66
CA ILE A 108 11.49 -2.24 -6.94
C ILE A 108 10.82 -3.44 -7.63
N THR A 109 10.46 -4.47 -6.87
CA THR A 109 9.79 -5.65 -7.41
C THR A 109 8.40 -5.31 -7.97
N ALA A 110 7.64 -4.48 -7.26
CA ALA A 110 6.34 -3.99 -7.71
C ALA A 110 6.48 -3.14 -8.99
N LEU A 111 7.46 -2.23 -9.04
CA LEU A 111 7.77 -1.44 -10.22
C LEU A 111 8.12 -2.31 -11.44
N GLN A 112 8.92 -3.38 -11.25
CA GLN A 112 9.24 -4.34 -12.32
C GLN A 112 8.00 -5.13 -12.79
N THR A 113 7.07 -5.40 -11.89
CA THR A 113 5.78 -6.02 -12.24
C THR A 113 4.99 -5.09 -13.17
N ASN A 114 4.89 -3.81 -12.83
CA ASN A 114 4.24 -2.82 -13.69
C ASN A 114 4.93 -2.68 -15.05
N TYR A 115 6.27 -2.71 -15.07
CA TYR A 115 7.05 -2.73 -16.32
C TYR A 115 6.73 -3.95 -17.19
N THR A 116 6.62 -5.13 -16.59
CA THR A 116 6.29 -6.37 -17.31
C THR A 116 4.87 -6.32 -17.89
N GLU A 117 3.93 -5.75 -17.14
CA GLU A 117 2.54 -5.61 -17.60
C GLU A 117 2.41 -4.61 -18.76
N ILE A 118 3.06 -3.44 -18.65
CA ILE A 118 3.05 -2.43 -19.72
C ILE A 118 3.76 -2.92 -20.99
N ASP A 119 4.84 -3.71 -20.84
CA ASP A 119 5.55 -4.32 -21.97
C ASP A 119 4.64 -5.28 -22.74
N SER A 120 3.84 -6.08 -22.02
CA SER A 120 2.82 -6.96 -22.63
C SER A 120 1.78 -6.18 -23.42
N TYR A 121 1.29 -5.04 -22.89
CA TYR A 121 0.35 -4.19 -23.60
C TYR A 121 0.99 -3.52 -24.83
N TYR A 122 2.24 -3.06 -24.71
CA TYR A 122 2.98 -2.49 -25.83
C TYR A 122 3.17 -3.50 -26.95
N ASN A 123 3.64 -4.71 -26.63
CA ASN A 123 3.85 -5.77 -27.61
C ASN A 123 2.55 -6.16 -28.33
N LYS A 124 1.42 -6.25 -27.61
CA LYS A 124 0.10 -6.47 -28.22
C LYS A 124 -0.30 -5.33 -29.15
N ALA A 125 -0.15 -4.08 -28.72
CA ALA A 125 -0.48 -2.92 -29.55
C ALA A 125 0.39 -2.84 -30.82
N VAL A 126 1.67 -3.24 -30.74
CA VAL A 126 2.56 -3.35 -31.89
C VAL A 126 2.07 -4.41 -32.88
N GLU A 127 1.70 -5.59 -32.41
CA GLU A 127 1.18 -6.66 -33.27
C GLU A 127 -0.17 -6.30 -33.91
N ASP A 128 -1.05 -5.63 -33.17
CA ASP A 128 -2.33 -5.17 -33.68
C ASP A 128 -2.17 -4.08 -34.75
N ALA A 129 -1.27 -3.11 -34.55
CA ALA A 129 -0.97 -2.07 -35.54
C ALA A 129 -0.31 -2.64 -36.82
N LYS A 130 0.45 -3.74 -36.72
CA LYS A 130 0.98 -4.45 -37.91
C LYS A 130 -0.12 -5.12 -38.72
N LYS A 131 -1.10 -5.72 -38.05
CA LYS A 131 -2.23 -6.45 -38.68
C LYS A 131 -3.30 -5.51 -39.21
N ASN A 132 -3.59 -4.42 -38.49
CA ASN A 132 -4.61 -3.44 -38.81
C ASN A 132 -3.96 -2.09 -39.13
N LYS A 133 -3.94 -1.71 -40.41
CA LYS A 133 -3.38 -0.42 -40.87
C LYS A 133 -4.33 0.77 -40.72
N GLU A 134 -5.41 0.61 -39.95
CA GLU A 134 -6.34 1.70 -39.65
C GLU A 134 -5.67 2.74 -38.73
N GLY A 135 -6.05 4.01 -38.90
CA GLY A 135 -5.50 5.10 -38.07
C GLY A 135 -5.75 4.91 -36.57
N SER A 136 -6.86 4.29 -36.21
CA SER A 136 -7.24 3.97 -34.83
C SER A 136 -6.24 3.04 -34.13
N ALA A 137 -5.74 2.01 -34.81
CA ALA A 137 -4.76 1.08 -34.26
C ALA A 137 -3.40 1.77 -34.02
N GLN A 138 -3.01 2.68 -34.90
CA GLN A 138 -1.79 3.47 -34.76
C GLN A 138 -1.88 4.48 -33.61
N GLU A 139 -3.05 5.08 -33.37
CA GLU A 139 -3.30 5.97 -32.24
C GLU A 139 -3.20 5.24 -30.90
N VAL A 140 -3.78 4.04 -30.81
CA VAL A 140 -3.67 3.16 -29.63
C VAL A 140 -2.21 2.81 -29.36
N LEU A 141 -1.45 2.40 -30.39
CA LEU A 141 -0.02 2.11 -30.25
C LEU A 141 0.75 3.32 -29.72
N LYS A 142 0.53 4.51 -30.27
CA LYS A 142 1.21 5.74 -29.81
C LYS A 142 0.91 6.06 -28.35
N TYR A 143 -0.33 5.87 -27.92
CA TYR A 143 -0.73 6.08 -26.53
C TYR A 143 -0.04 5.08 -25.58
N VAL A 144 -0.10 3.79 -25.89
CA VAL A 144 0.56 2.73 -25.09
C VAL A 144 2.07 2.92 -25.05
N GLN A 145 2.69 3.29 -26.17
CA GLN A 145 4.13 3.58 -26.27
C GLN A 145 4.54 4.72 -25.33
N THR A 146 3.69 5.73 -25.14
CA THR A 146 3.97 6.85 -24.25
C THR A 146 4.09 6.36 -22.80
N GLY A 147 3.09 5.60 -22.32
CA GLY A 147 3.14 5.01 -20.98
C GLY A 147 4.28 4.00 -20.80
N PHE A 148 4.56 3.16 -21.80
CA PHE A 148 5.69 2.25 -21.79
C PHE A 148 7.03 2.99 -21.61
N THR A 149 7.26 4.03 -22.41
CA THR A 149 8.49 4.83 -22.36
C THR A 149 8.66 5.52 -21.00
N GLU A 150 7.56 6.00 -20.42
CA GLU A 150 7.56 6.63 -19.11
C GLU A 150 7.96 5.65 -17.99
N ILE A 151 7.31 4.48 -17.93
CA ILE A 151 7.64 3.44 -16.94
C ILE A 151 9.08 2.94 -17.16
N GLN A 152 9.52 2.75 -18.41
CA GLN A 152 10.89 2.37 -18.74
C GLN A 152 11.91 3.40 -18.22
N SER A 153 11.61 4.69 -18.38
CA SER A 153 12.45 5.77 -17.86
C SER A 153 12.55 5.72 -16.33
N ILE A 154 11.44 5.44 -15.65
CA ILE A 154 11.39 5.31 -14.18
C ILE A 154 12.26 4.13 -13.72
N CYS A 155 12.12 2.96 -14.33
CA CYS A 155 12.97 1.79 -14.02
C CYS A 155 14.46 2.14 -14.22
N SER A 156 14.79 2.77 -15.35
CA SER A 156 16.17 3.17 -15.65
C SER A 156 16.73 4.18 -14.64
N GLU A 157 15.91 5.11 -14.14
CA GLU A 157 16.32 6.07 -13.11
C GLU A 157 16.69 5.36 -11.80
N VAL A 158 15.83 4.43 -11.35
CA VAL A 158 16.05 3.63 -10.14
C VAL A 158 17.32 2.79 -10.26
N ASP A 159 17.52 2.12 -11.39
CA ASP A 159 18.69 1.27 -11.64
C ASP A 159 19.99 2.09 -11.66
N LYS A 160 20.00 3.23 -12.36
CA LYS A 160 21.17 4.14 -12.44
C LYS A 160 21.60 4.66 -11.07
N GLN A 161 20.65 4.88 -10.17
CA GLN A 161 20.95 5.36 -8.83
C GLN A 161 21.63 4.30 -7.95
N ALA A 162 21.60 3.02 -8.34
CA ALA A 162 22.16 1.89 -7.60
C ALA A 162 21.74 1.90 -6.12
N VAL A 163 20.45 2.19 -5.88
CA VAL A 163 19.89 2.50 -4.55
C VAL A 163 20.22 1.42 -3.52
N LEU A 164 19.98 0.15 -3.86
CA LEU A 164 20.24 -0.98 -2.96
C LEU A 164 21.72 -1.10 -2.59
N GLN A 165 22.62 -0.99 -3.57
CA GLN A 165 24.07 -1.07 -3.33
C GLN A 165 24.53 0.02 -2.35
N LYS A 166 24.10 1.28 -2.57
CA LYS A 166 24.47 2.40 -1.69
C LYS A 166 23.92 2.23 -0.28
N ILE A 167 22.74 1.63 -0.13
CA ILE A 167 22.18 1.30 1.18
C ILE A 167 22.99 0.19 1.85
N ASP A 168 23.39 -0.84 1.11
CA ASP A 168 24.24 -1.92 1.62
C ASP A 168 25.59 -1.40 2.13
N GLU A 169 26.20 -0.47 1.40
CA GLU A 169 27.43 0.22 1.82
C GLU A 169 27.22 1.00 3.13
N ARG A 170 26.09 1.71 3.27
CA ARG A 170 25.74 2.46 4.49
C ARG A 170 25.47 1.54 5.67
N ILE A 171 24.73 0.46 5.46
CA ILE A 171 24.46 -0.56 6.48
C ILE A 171 25.78 -1.18 6.96
N GLY A 172 26.66 -1.59 6.05
CA GLY A 172 27.98 -2.14 6.41
C GLY A 172 28.85 -1.15 7.20
N ALA A 173 28.82 0.13 6.82
CA ALA A 173 29.52 1.18 7.57
C ALA A 173 28.98 1.34 9.00
N LEU A 174 27.65 1.30 9.16
CA LEU A 174 27.00 1.38 10.48
C LEU A 174 27.31 0.16 11.35
N GLU A 175 27.29 -1.05 10.78
CA GLU A 175 27.68 -2.28 11.49
C GLU A 175 29.12 -2.22 11.99
N LYS A 176 30.04 -1.71 11.16
CA LYS A 176 31.42 -1.49 11.56
C LYS A 176 31.54 -0.48 12.71
N GLN A 177 30.83 0.64 12.63
CA GLN A 177 30.81 1.66 13.69
C GLN A 177 30.30 1.09 15.02
N ILE A 178 29.22 0.30 15.00
CA ILE A 178 28.69 -0.38 16.19
C ILE A 178 29.76 -1.28 16.82
N ASN A 179 30.47 -2.07 16.01
CA ASN A 179 31.48 -2.98 16.51
C ASN A 179 32.68 -2.24 17.13
N GLU A 180 33.12 -1.13 16.51
CA GLU A 180 34.20 -0.29 17.04
C GLU A 180 33.82 0.34 18.40
N GLU A 181 32.60 0.88 18.53
CA GLU A 181 32.12 1.46 19.80
C GLU A 181 31.97 0.40 20.90
N LYS A 182 31.49 -0.82 20.57
CA LYS A 182 31.45 -1.95 21.51
C LYS A 182 32.85 -2.34 22.00
N GLN A 183 33.83 -2.38 21.10
CA GLN A 183 35.23 -2.69 21.48
C GLN A 183 35.82 -1.60 22.38
N LYS A 184 35.56 -0.32 22.11
CA LYS A 184 35.99 0.78 22.98
C LYS A 184 35.40 0.67 24.37
N GLN A 185 34.11 0.35 24.49
CA GLN A 185 33.45 0.14 25.78
C GLN A 185 34.07 -1.04 26.54
N ALA A 186 34.32 -2.17 25.88
CA ALA A 186 34.95 -3.34 26.49
C ALA A 186 36.38 -3.03 27.00
N ASN A 187 37.20 -2.35 26.20
CA ASN A 187 38.56 -1.98 26.57
C ASN A 187 38.63 -0.93 27.70
N ASN A 188 37.64 -0.04 27.80
CA ASN A 188 37.56 0.94 28.88
C ASN A 188 37.23 0.25 30.22
N VAL A 189 36.32 -0.73 30.22
CA VAL A 189 35.99 -1.54 31.40
C VAL A 189 37.18 -2.38 31.87
N GLN A 190 37.99 -2.89 30.94
CA GLN A 190 39.13 -3.76 31.27
C GLN A 190 40.34 -3.01 31.88
N ASN A 191 40.45 -1.69 31.68
CA ASN A 191 41.51 -0.85 32.26
C ASN A 191 41.20 -0.32 33.68
N ILE A 192 40.05 -0.66 34.28
CA ILE A 192 39.65 -0.25 35.65
C ILE A 192 39.89 -1.37 36.68
N SER A 193 40.77 -2.34 36.39
CA SER A 193 41.27 -3.26 37.42
C SER A 193 42.77 -3.46 37.25
N PRO A 194 43.57 -2.89 38.17
CA PRO A 194 43.92 -3.66 39.36
C PRO A 194 43.97 -2.82 40.64
N VAL A 195 43.20 -3.20 41.66
CA VAL A 195 43.64 -3.03 43.05
C VAL A 195 43.46 -4.36 43.77
N GLN A 196 44.58 -5.04 43.98
CA GLN A 196 44.72 -6.21 44.84
C GLN A 196 44.52 -5.83 46.33
N PRO A 197 44.22 -6.82 47.19
CA PRO A 197 43.77 -6.61 48.56
C PRO A 197 44.96 -6.45 49.53
N SER A 198 44.95 -5.40 50.35
CA SER A 198 45.83 -5.32 51.54
C SER A 198 45.01 -5.58 52.80
N LYS A 199 45.21 -6.78 53.37
CA LYS A 199 45.01 -7.09 54.78
C LYS A 199 46.16 -6.49 55.60
N GLN A 200 45.85 -5.80 56.70
CA GLN A 200 46.58 -5.67 57.98
C GLN A 200 45.98 -4.46 58.72
N GLU A 201 45.76 -4.39 60.03
CA GLU A 201 45.73 -5.30 61.18
C GLU A 201 45.10 -4.45 62.31
N GLU A 202 44.44 -5.10 63.27
CA GLU A 202 43.76 -4.48 64.41
C GLU A 202 44.65 -3.58 65.29
N LYS A 203 44.07 -2.49 65.82
CA LYS A 203 44.24 -2.13 67.25
C LYS A 203 43.08 -1.28 67.81
N LYS A 204 42.28 -1.94 68.65
CA LYS A 204 41.58 -1.51 69.88
C LYS A 204 42.17 -0.21 70.52
N GLN A 205 41.44 0.70 71.18
CA GLN A 205 40.56 0.46 72.34
C GLN A 205 39.91 1.77 72.90
N GLU A 206 38.63 1.66 73.29
CA GLU A 206 37.85 2.28 74.38
C GLU A 206 38.09 3.71 74.91
N ASN A 207 37.02 4.50 74.93
CA ASN A 207 36.21 4.91 76.10
C ASN A 207 35.23 6.02 75.64
N HIS A 208 34.04 6.28 76.15
CA HIS A 208 33.04 5.64 77.02
C HIS A 208 31.93 6.74 77.15
N THR A 209 30.68 6.33 77.39
CA THR A 209 29.68 7.06 78.24
C THR A 209 28.54 7.84 77.56
N ASN A 210 27.37 7.19 77.63
CA ASN A 210 26.02 7.64 78.07
C ASN A 210 25.09 8.47 77.17
N GLU A 211 23.95 7.87 76.78
CA GLU A 211 22.59 7.87 77.41
C GLU A 211 21.81 9.12 76.98
N GLU A 212 20.88 8.98 76.04
CA GLU A 212 19.45 8.70 76.25
C GLU A 212 18.64 9.96 76.60
N GLN A 213 17.89 10.51 75.62
CA GLN A 213 16.58 11.16 75.86
C GLN A 213 15.79 11.48 74.57
N LEU A 214 14.80 10.62 74.33
CA LEU A 214 13.36 10.89 74.11
C LEU A 214 12.84 12.29 73.65
N LYS A 215 11.95 12.23 72.63
CA LYS A 215 10.71 13.02 72.37
C LYS A 215 10.71 14.32 71.53
N GLU A 216 10.08 14.20 70.34
CA GLU A 216 8.85 14.89 69.89
C GLU A 216 8.77 16.43 69.98
N ASN A 217 8.71 17.11 68.81
CA ASN A 217 7.68 18.12 68.46
C ASN A 217 7.97 18.81 67.09
N GLN A 218 7.01 18.70 66.16
CA GLN A 218 6.71 19.72 65.13
C GLN A 218 5.85 20.85 65.77
N PRO A 219 5.41 21.97 65.11
CA PRO A 219 5.45 22.38 63.69
C PRO A 219 5.74 23.90 63.43
N VAL A 220 5.41 24.35 62.20
CA VAL A 220 5.07 25.72 61.68
C VAL A 220 6.22 26.69 61.36
N THR A 221 6.24 27.52 60.29
CA THR A 221 5.36 27.83 59.13
C THR A 221 6.20 28.63 58.11
N ALA A 222 5.89 28.56 56.81
CA ALA A 222 5.73 29.75 55.92
C ALA A 222 5.38 29.33 54.48
N ALA A 223 4.10 29.51 54.13
CA ALA A 223 3.55 29.63 52.77
C ALA A 223 3.87 31.08 52.24
N PRO A 224 3.39 31.60 51.05
CA PRO A 224 2.17 31.21 50.32
C PRO A 224 2.09 31.43 48.77
N ALA A 225 0.92 31.01 48.26
CA ALA A 225 0.09 31.52 47.14
C ALA A 225 0.51 31.19 45.67
N GLN A 226 -0.24 30.40 44.88
CA GLN A 226 -1.59 30.61 44.27
C GLN A 226 -1.61 31.74 43.20
N PRO A 227 -2.47 31.70 42.14
CA PRO A 227 -3.75 30.97 42.04
C PRO A 227 -4.09 30.28 40.70
N GLU A 228 -5.05 29.35 40.78
CA GLU A 228 -5.94 28.93 39.68
C GLU A 228 -7.41 29.19 40.10
N GLY A 229 -8.24 29.60 39.15
CA GLY A 229 -9.70 29.74 39.19
C GLY A 229 -10.13 30.35 37.84
N ASN A 230 -11.20 29.95 37.13
CA ASN A 230 -12.54 29.49 37.46
C ASN A 230 -13.10 28.69 36.24
N LYS A 231 -13.82 27.57 36.41
CA LYS A 231 -15.30 27.40 36.52
C LYS A 231 -16.15 27.75 35.30
N GLU A 232 -16.82 26.69 34.81
CA GLU A 232 -18.21 26.54 34.33
C GLU A 232 -18.98 27.74 33.76
N ASP A 233 -19.56 27.54 32.57
CA ASP A 233 -20.92 28.01 32.28
C ASP A 233 -21.62 27.09 31.26
N ALA A 234 -22.82 26.65 31.62
CA ALA A 234 -23.83 26.12 30.73
C ALA A 234 -25.15 26.81 31.11
N VAL A 235 -25.87 27.38 30.12
CA VAL A 235 -27.35 27.38 29.95
C VAL A 235 -27.79 28.42 28.88
N ALA A 236 -28.68 27.95 27.99
CA ALA A 236 -29.77 28.61 27.23
C ALA A 236 -29.56 29.69 26.14
N GLU A 237 -29.91 29.30 24.90
CA GLU A 237 -31.08 29.75 24.09
C GLU A 237 -31.27 31.23 23.63
N THR A 238 -31.47 31.39 22.30
CA THR A 238 -32.53 32.17 21.59
C THR A 238 -32.12 33.33 20.65
N LYS A 239 -32.54 33.19 19.37
CA LYS A 239 -32.89 34.16 18.29
C LYS A 239 -32.03 35.42 18.02
N GLN A 240 -31.61 35.58 16.75
CA GLN A 240 -32.35 36.37 15.73
C GLN A 240 -31.89 36.01 14.32
#